data_AF-A0AAJ2EC67-F1
#
_entry.id   AF-A0AAJ2EC67-F1
#
_cell.length_a   1.000
_cell.length_b   1.000
_cell.length_c   1.000
_cell.angle_alpha   90.00
_cell.angle_beta   90.00
_cell.angle_gamma   90.00
#
_symmetry.space_group_name_H-M   'P 1'
#
loop_
_entity.id
_entity.type
_entity.pdbx_description
1 polymer ?
#
loop_
_entity_poly.entity_id
_entity_poly.type
_entity_poly.pdbx_seq_one_letter_code
_entity_poly.pdbx_strand_id
1 'polypeptide(L)'
;MVDKWHQHAGQIVKDVLSHKRVKQEDFAKYLQAVVGGKEGTDGKDSFRNLLRRGTVTLTMFLHALKYTGAKMPPGWERAGKYAVDRMSSVIAFASVPATLDSLDDSLLSDPTALHLLKQIQDLPPSDRLEGGLKLAYASEFFYRVSAADIALREMSRVNDDFVQLARKLRQSSGRRITARTLRRVFESGDLQLALLLECLCAVRSPSLERYIDMEELDAAARESLAQRSQSPKTSDQ
;
A
#
# COMPACT_ATOMS: atom_id res chain seq x y z
N MET A 1 -7.90 22.94 3.55
CA MET A 1 -6.83 22.83 2.53
C MET A 1 -6.27 21.41 2.62
N VAL A 2 -6.17 20.68 1.51
CA VAL A 2 -5.61 19.31 1.52
C VAL A 2 -4.07 19.45 1.59
N ASP A 3 -3.43 18.80 2.57
CA ASP A 3 -1.96 18.81 2.75
C ASP A 3 -1.26 18.35 1.46
N LYS A 4 -0.10 18.93 1.12
CA LYS A 4 0.62 18.67 -0.13
C LYS A 4 0.92 17.18 -0.34
N TRP A 5 1.24 16.45 0.73
CA TRP A 5 1.46 15.01 0.67
C TRP A 5 0.27 14.24 0.12
N HIS A 6 -0.93 14.62 0.52
CA HIS A 6 -2.16 14.03 0.02
C HIS A 6 -2.40 14.43 -1.45
N GLN A 7 -2.08 15.66 -1.84
CA GLN A 7 -2.18 16.09 -3.24
C GLN A 7 -1.26 15.25 -4.15
N HIS A 8 0.02 15.10 -3.79
CA HIS A 8 0.96 14.26 -4.53
C HIS A 8 0.52 12.79 -4.58
N ALA A 9 0.06 12.23 -3.46
CA ALA A 9 -0.45 10.86 -3.43
C ALA A 9 -1.61 10.65 -4.42
N GLY A 10 -2.58 11.57 -4.44
CA GLY A 10 -3.69 11.52 -5.40
C GLY A 10 -3.23 11.73 -6.84
N GLN A 11 -2.25 12.60 -7.07
CA GLN A 11 -1.74 12.92 -8.40
C GLN A 11 -0.97 11.76 -9.02
N ILE A 12 -0.06 11.13 -8.28
CA ILE A 12 0.71 9.96 -8.74
C ILE A 12 -0.22 8.83 -9.23
N VAL A 13 -1.30 8.55 -8.49
CA VAL A 13 -2.28 7.54 -8.90
C VAL A 13 -3.00 7.98 -10.20
N LYS A 14 -3.37 9.25 -10.33
CA LYS A 14 -3.99 9.77 -11.56
C LYS A 14 -3.05 9.68 -12.76
N ASP A 15 -1.77 9.96 -12.58
CA ASP A 15 -0.78 9.94 -13.66
C ASP A 15 -0.56 8.51 -14.17
N VAL A 16 -0.48 7.54 -13.26
CA VAL A 16 -0.44 6.11 -13.61
C VAL A 16 -1.65 5.71 -14.45
N LEU A 17 -2.86 6.09 -14.03
CA LEU A 17 -4.09 5.78 -14.77
C LEU A 17 -4.13 6.49 -16.14
N SER A 18 -3.66 7.73 -16.19
CA SER A 18 -3.68 8.56 -17.40
C SER A 18 -2.72 8.06 -18.48
N HIS A 19 -1.57 7.48 -18.09
CA HIS A 19 -0.54 6.99 -19.01
C HIS A 19 -1.07 5.94 -20.02
N LYS A 20 -2.13 5.21 -19.69
CA LYS A 20 -2.77 4.23 -20.58
C LYS A 20 -4.19 4.59 -20.99
N ARG A 21 -4.60 5.85 -20.80
CA ARG A 21 -5.97 6.35 -21.05
C ARG A 21 -7.03 5.53 -20.29
N VAL A 22 -6.68 4.98 -19.13
CA VAL A 22 -7.62 4.27 -18.28
C VAL A 22 -8.56 5.29 -17.65
N LYS A 23 -9.86 5.08 -17.80
CA LYS A 23 -10.86 5.92 -17.12
C LYS A 23 -10.85 5.55 -15.64
N GLN A 24 -10.88 6.57 -14.77
CA GLN A 24 -10.97 6.37 -13.32
C GLN A 24 -12.19 5.52 -12.92
N GLU A 25 -13.26 5.59 -13.71
CA GLU A 25 -14.49 4.81 -13.52
C GLU A 25 -14.28 3.31 -13.70
N ASP A 26 -13.51 2.93 -14.72
CA ASP A 26 -13.21 1.53 -15.03
C ASP A 26 -12.32 0.93 -13.94
N PHE A 27 -11.34 1.72 -13.46
CA PHE A 27 -10.51 1.33 -12.33
C PHE A 27 -11.29 1.27 -11.01
N ALA A 28 -12.24 2.18 -10.77
CA ALA A 28 -13.09 2.14 -9.58
C ALA A 28 -13.97 0.88 -9.54
N LYS A 29 -14.52 0.46 -10.68
CA LYS A 29 -15.25 -0.81 -10.82
C LYS A 29 -14.35 -2.02 -10.53
N TYR A 30 -13.12 -2.00 -11.05
CA TYR A 30 -12.13 -3.03 -10.76
C TYR A 30 -11.83 -3.13 -9.25
N LEU A 31 -11.58 -2.00 -8.58
CA LEU A 31 -11.35 -1.99 -7.14
C LEU A 31 -12.57 -2.50 -6.36
N GLN A 32 -13.80 -2.14 -6.76
CA GLN A 32 -15.00 -2.66 -6.11
C GLN A 32 -15.12 -4.18 -6.21
N ALA A 33 -14.80 -4.74 -7.38
CA ALA A 33 -14.83 -6.18 -7.63
C ALA A 33 -13.75 -6.95 -6.85
N VAL A 34 -12.57 -6.34 -6.66
CA VAL A 34 -11.41 -7.00 -6.03
C VAL A 34 -11.35 -6.81 -4.51
N VAL A 35 -11.77 -5.64 -4.02
CA VAL A 35 -11.71 -5.27 -2.59
C VAL A 35 -13.01 -5.63 -1.85
N GLY A 36 -14.05 -6.08 -2.57
CA GLY A 36 -15.28 -6.58 -1.96
C GLY A 36 -16.21 -5.48 -1.43
N GLY A 37 -16.29 -4.34 -2.14
CA GLY A 37 -17.25 -3.30 -1.78
C GLY A 37 -18.68 -3.84 -1.88
N LYS A 38 -19.46 -3.74 -0.80
CA LYS A 38 -20.89 -4.07 -0.78
C LYS A 38 -21.59 -3.38 -1.96
N GLU A 39 -22.37 -4.15 -2.72
CA GLU A 39 -23.27 -3.63 -3.74
C GLU A 39 -24.09 -2.47 -3.14
N GLY A 40 -24.06 -1.29 -3.77
CA GLY A 40 -24.88 -0.13 -3.38
C GLY A 40 -24.13 1.13 -2.91
N THR A 41 -22.80 1.12 -2.80
CA THR A 41 -22.03 2.38 -2.76
C THR A 41 -21.54 2.73 -4.15
N ASP A 42 -21.77 3.97 -4.60
CA ASP A 42 -21.34 4.45 -5.91
C ASP A 42 -19.81 4.54 -5.94
N GLY A 43 -19.16 3.41 -6.25
CA GLY A 43 -17.71 3.20 -6.10
C GLY A 43 -16.87 4.23 -6.84
N LYS A 44 -17.43 4.77 -7.94
CA LYS A 44 -16.86 5.87 -8.72
C LYS A 44 -16.75 7.17 -7.92
N ASP A 45 -17.82 7.57 -7.24
CA ASP A 45 -17.84 8.81 -6.47
C ASP A 45 -17.02 8.70 -5.19
N SER A 46 -17.02 7.53 -4.57
CA SER A 46 -16.11 7.22 -3.46
C SER A 46 -14.64 7.32 -3.91
N PHE A 47 -14.26 6.65 -5.00
CA PHE A 47 -12.89 6.67 -5.52
C PHE A 47 -12.44 8.07 -5.96
N ARG A 48 -13.30 8.81 -6.68
CA ARG A 48 -13.02 10.19 -7.09
C ARG A 48 -12.79 11.09 -5.86
N ASN A 49 -13.57 10.90 -4.80
CA ASN A 49 -13.37 11.62 -3.55
C ASN A 49 -12.06 11.22 -2.84
N LEU A 50 -11.67 9.94 -2.86
CA LEU A 50 -10.38 9.49 -2.34
C LEU A 50 -9.22 10.13 -3.10
N LEU A 51 -9.26 10.15 -4.43
CA LEU A 51 -8.24 10.81 -5.26
C LEU A 51 -8.18 12.32 -5.02
N ARG A 52 -9.33 12.98 -4.89
CA ARG A 52 -9.40 14.43 -4.62
C ARG A 52 -8.86 14.78 -3.24
N ARG A 53 -9.13 13.95 -2.24
CA ARG A 53 -8.66 14.14 -0.86
C ARG A 53 -7.25 13.57 -0.63
N GLY A 54 -6.71 12.81 -1.57
CA GLY A 54 -5.41 12.17 -1.45
C GLY A 54 -5.35 11.05 -0.40
N THR A 55 -6.49 10.51 0.00
CA THR A 55 -6.59 9.47 1.05
C THR A 55 -6.43 8.07 0.47
N VAL A 56 -5.59 7.93 -0.55
CA VAL A 56 -5.28 6.66 -1.24
C VAL A 56 -4.23 5.87 -0.47
N THR A 57 -4.35 4.54 -0.49
CA THR A 57 -3.40 3.61 0.14
C THR A 57 -2.31 3.19 -0.83
N LEU A 58 -1.21 2.63 -0.30
CA LEU A 58 -0.20 1.95 -1.10
C LEU A 58 -0.81 0.78 -1.88
N THR A 59 -1.73 0.01 -1.29
CA THR A 59 -2.41 -1.10 -1.99
C THR A 59 -3.15 -0.63 -3.24
N MET A 60 -3.88 0.49 -3.14
CA MET A 60 -4.56 1.09 -4.31
C MET A 60 -3.57 1.52 -5.40
N PHE A 61 -2.40 2.05 -5.02
CA PHE A 61 -1.36 2.39 -5.99
C PHE A 61 -0.79 1.15 -6.69
N LEU A 62 -0.53 0.07 -5.95
CA LEU A 62 -0.08 -1.20 -6.52
C LEU A 62 -1.13 -1.80 -7.46
N HIS A 63 -2.41 -1.70 -7.11
CA HIS A 63 -3.51 -2.04 -8.02
C HIS A 63 -3.49 -1.19 -9.29
N ALA A 64 -3.25 0.12 -9.18
CA ALA A 64 -3.18 1.00 -10.34
C ALA A 64 -2.00 0.62 -11.27
N LEU A 65 -0.83 0.31 -10.71
CA LEU A 65 0.33 -0.18 -11.46
C LEU A 65 0.01 -1.49 -12.18
N LYS A 66 -0.59 -2.47 -11.48
CA LYS A 66 -0.97 -3.75 -12.07
C LYS A 66 -2.01 -3.59 -13.17
N TYR A 67 -3.07 -2.84 -12.91
CA TYR A 67 -4.20 -2.65 -13.82
C TYR A 67 -3.78 -1.95 -15.11
N THR A 68 -2.89 -0.96 -15.01
CA THR A 68 -2.38 -0.22 -16.17
C THR A 68 -1.21 -0.91 -16.87
N GLY A 69 -0.60 -1.91 -16.22
CA GLY A 69 0.69 -2.46 -16.65
C GLY A 69 1.85 -1.46 -16.56
N ALA A 70 1.70 -0.40 -15.75
CA ALA A 70 2.79 0.51 -15.45
C ALA A 70 3.89 -0.23 -14.69
N LYS A 71 5.15 0.11 -14.98
CA LYS A 71 6.30 -0.58 -14.40
C LYS A 71 6.41 -0.25 -12.92
N MET A 72 6.50 -1.28 -12.07
CA MET A 72 6.78 -1.07 -10.66
C MET A 72 8.13 -0.38 -10.49
N PRO A 73 8.34 0.44 -9.45
CA PRO A 73 9.65 1.01 -9.25
C PRO A 73 10.72 -0.06 -9.02
N PRO A 74 11.95 0.09 -9.53
CA PRO A 74 12.96 -0.98 -9.50
C PRO A 74 13.26 -1.52 -8.10
N GLY A 75 13.28 -0.64 -7.09
CA GLY A 75 13.49 -1.03 -5.69
C GLY A 75 12.38 -1.92 -5.12
N TRP A 76 11.20 -1.92 -5.74
CA TRP A 76 9.99 -2.61 -5.26
C TRP A 76 9.72 -3.91 -6.02
N GLU A 77 10.34 -4.12 -7.19
CA GLU A 77 10.14 -5.32 -8.02
C GLU A 77 10.44 -6.62 -7.25
N ARG A 78 11.45 -6.61 -6.37
CA ARG A 78 11.79 -7.75 -5.50
C ARG A 78 10.77 -8.02 -4.40
N ALA A 79 10.08 -6.97 -3.92
CA ALA A 79 9.04 -7.12 -2.92
C ALA A 79 7.79 -7.80 -3.49
N GLY A 80 7.47 -7.50 -4.76
CA GLY A 80 6.48 -8.24 -5.53
C GLY A 80 6.80 -9.74 -5.59
N LYS A 81 8.08 -10.11 -5.77
CA LYS A 81 8.51 -11.51 -5.74
C LYS A 81 8.37 -12.15 -4.36
N TYR A 82 8.66 -11.44 -3.27
CA TYR A 82 8.50 -11.95 -1.90
C TYR A 82 7.02 -12.22 -1.56
N ALA A 83 6.09 -11.35 -1.97
CA ALA A 83 4.66 -11.60 -1.81
C ALA A 83 4.21 -12.83 -2.62
N VAL A 84 4.76 -13.03 -3.82
CA VAL A 84 4.53 -14.22 -4.64
C VAL A 84 5.12 -15.47 -3.99
N ASP A 85 6.32 -15.41 -3.42
CA ASP A 85 6.96 -16.54 -2.75
C ASP A 85 6.18 -16.90 -1.47
N ARG A 86 5.76 -15.91 -0.66
CA ARG A 86 4.91 -16.13 0.52
C ARG A 86 3.56 -16.74 0.13
N MET A 87 2.97 -16.31 -0.99
CA MET A 87 1.72 -16.90 -1.49
C MET A 87 1.91 -18.25 -2.15
N SER A 88 3.02 -18.47 -2.83
CA SER A 88 3.38 -19.78 -3.37
C SER A 88 3.53 -20.79 -2.22
N SER A 89 4.08 -20.37 -1.09
CA SER A 89 4.08 -21.17 0.14
C SER A 89 2.65 -21.43 0.63
N VAL A 90 1.78 -20.42 0.71
CA VAL A 90 0.36 -20.58 1.10
C VAL A 90 -0.42 -21.51 0.14
N ILE A 91 -0.17 -21.42 -1.16
CA ILE A 91 -0.84 -22.20 -2.21
C ILE A 91 -0.31 -23.63 -2.27
N ALA A 92 1.02 -23.81 -2.22
CA ALA A 92 1.65 -25.13 -2.13
C ALA A 92 1.17 -25.87 -0.88
N PHE A 93 0.97 -25.13 0.22
CA PHE A 93 0.44 -25.64 1.46
C PHE A 93 -1.06 -25.99 1.38
N ALA A 94 -1.89 -25.13 0.79
CA ALA A 94 -3.30 -25.42 0.53
C ALA A 94 -3.52 -26.59 -0.45
N SER A 95 -2.48 -26.97 -1.20
CA SER A 95 -2.48 -28.12 -2.11
C SER A 95 -2.16 -29.45 -1.41
N VAL A 96 -1.70 -29.44 -0.16
CA VAL A 96 -1.43 -30.65 0.65
C VAL A 96 -2.56 -30.84 1.68
N PRO A 97 -3.25 -32.00 1.74
CA PRO A 97 -4.46 -32.17 2.56
C PRO A 97 -4.29 -32.12 4.09
N ALA A 98 -3.08 -32.02 4.61
CA ALA A 98 -2.81 -32.18 6.03
C ALA A 98 -1.75 -31.18 6.50
N THR A 99 -2.19 -30.09 7.11
CA THR A 99 -1.61 -29.45 8.32
C THR A 99 -2.02 -27.97 8.34
N LEU A 100 -3.25 -27.62 8.68
CA LEU A 100 -3.57 -26.21 9.01
C LEU A 100 -2.69 -25.67 10.16
N ASP A 101 -2.09 -26.57 10.95
CA ASP A 101 -1.27 -26.30 12.14
C ASP A 101 0.13 -25.68 11.87
N SER A 102 0.53 -25.45 10.61
CA SER A 102 1.82 -24.80 10.30
C SER A 102 1.74 -23.55 9.43
N LEU A 103 0.54 -22.98 9.28
CA LEU A 103 0.38 -21.63 8.76
C LEU A 103 0.82 -20.61 9.82
N ASP A 104 1.53 -19.56 9.39
CA ASP A 104 1.83 -18.38 10.20
C ASP A 104 0.52 -17.84 10.81
N ASP A 105 0.46 -17.67 12.14
CA ASP A 105 -0.74 -17.21 12.86
C ASP A 105 -1.31 -15.88 12.31
N SER A 106 -0.46 -15.07 11.68
CA SER A 106 -0.89 -13.83 11.00
C SER A 106 -1.75 -14.08 9.76
N LEU A 107 -1.60 -15.23 9.09
CA LEU A 107 -2.40 -15.64 7.94
C LEU A 107 -3.76 -16.21 8.35
N LEU A 108 -3.78 -16.98 9.44
CA LEU A 108 -5.01 -17.60 9.96
C LEU A 108 -5.97 -16.59 10.60
N SER A 109 -5.48 -15.40 10.92
CA SER A 109 -6.28 -14.31 11.48
C SER A 109 -6.80 -13.31 10.42
N ASP A 110 -6.38 -13.43 9.16
CA ASP A 110 -6.80 -12.54 8.08
C ASP A 110 -8.02 -13.11 7.32
N PRO A 111 -9.21 -12.45 7.37
CA PRO A 111 -10.42 -12.95 6.72
C PRO A 111 -10.30 -13.09 5.19
N THR A 112 -9.49 -12.24 4.55
CA THR A 112 -9.26 -12.30 3.10
C THR A 112 -8.36 -13.48 2.75
N ALA A 113 -7.33 -13.74 3.55
CA ALA A 113 -6.48 -14.92 3.39
C ALA A 113 -7.27 -16.21 3.58
N LEU A 114 -8.14 -16.28 4.60
CA LEU A 114 -9.03 -17.43 4.83
C LEU A 114 -10.03 -17.64 3.68
N HIS A 115 -10.61 -16.55 3.15
CA HIS A 115 -11.50 -16.62 2.00
C HIS A 115 -10.77 -17.15 0.74
N LEU A 116 -9.57 -16.64 0.49
CA LEU A 116 -8.72 -17.10 -0.60
C LEU A 116 -8.35 -18.58 -0.45
N LEU A 117 -7.98 -19.00 0.77
CA LEU A 117 -7.67 -20.41 1.07
C LEU A 117 -8.85 -21.32 0.77
N LYS A 118 -10.06 -20.90 1.14
CA LYS A 118 -11.28 -21.64 0.82
C LYS A 118 -11.50 -21.75 -0.69
N GLN A 119 -11.36 -20.65 -1.43
CA GLN A 119 -11.49 -20.66 -2.90
C GLN A 119 -10.46 -21.58 -3.56
N ILE A 120 -9.24 -21.66 -3.03
CA ILE A 120 -8.20 -22.57 -3.51
C ILE A 120 -8.59 -24.03 -3.22
N GLN A 121 -9.12 -24.32 -2.03
CA GLN A 121 -9.55 -25.67 -1.66
C GLN A 121 -10.71 -26.19 -2.52
N ASP A 122 -11.59 -25.29 -2.96
CA ASP A 122 -12.71 -25.59 -3.86
C ASP A 122 -12.25 -25.92 -5.30
N LEU A 123 -10.99 -25.63 -5.67
CA LEU A 123 -10.44 -26.01 -6.97
C LEU A 123 -10.08 -27.51 -7.00
N PRO A 124 -10.18 -28.15 -8.19
CA PRO A 124 -9.65 -29.49 -8.41
C PRO A 124 -8.17 -29.58 -7.98
N PRO A 125 -7.73 -30.66 -7.32
CA PRO A 125 -6.35 -30.78 -6.82
C PRO A 125 -5.26 -30.51 -7.87
N SER A 126 -5.49 -30.88 -9.13
CA SER A 126 -4.58 -30.62 -10.26
C SER A 126 -4.38 -29.13 -10.56
N ASP A 127 -5.38 -28.31 -10.23
CA ASP A 127 -5.47 -26.91 -10.64
C ASP A 127 -5.19 -25.96 -9.49
N ARG A 128 -5.05 -26.46 -8.25
CA ARG A 128 -4.86 -25.65 -7.04
C ARG A 128 -3.63 -24.77 -7.11
N LEU A 129 -2.54 -25.24 -7.70
CA LEU A 129 -1.32 -24.45 -7.81
C LEU A 129 -1.50 -23.26 -8.78
N GLU A 130 -1.90 -23.52 -10.03
CA GLU A 130 -2.04 -22.48 -11.06
C GLU A 130 -3.26 -21.58 -10.77
N GLY A 131 -4.41 -22.18 -10.45
CA GLY A 131 -5.63 -21.47 -10.09
C GLY A 131 -5.47 -20.69 -8.79
N GLY A 132 -4.77 -21.25 -7.80
CA GLY A 132 -4.48 -20.54 -6.54
C GLY A 132 -3.55 -19.37 -6.73
N LEU A 133 -2.54 -19.47 -7.60
CA LEU A 133 -1.69 -18.33 -7.97
C LEU A 133 -2.53 -17.23 -8.64
N LYS A 134 -3.42 -17.59 -9.58
CA LYS A 134 -4.32 -16.62 -10.24
C LYS A 134 -5.24 -15.92 -9.23
N LEU A 135 -5.85 -16.66 -8.30
CA LEU A 135 -6.70 -16.11 -7.24
C LEU A 135 -5.92 -15.21 -6.29
N ALA A 136 -4.71 -15.61 -5.90
CA ALA A 136 -3.84 -14.85 -5.02
C ALA A 136 -3.46 -13.48 -5.61
N TYR A 137 -3.03 -13.42 -6.88
CA TYR A 137 -2.75 -12.16 -7.58
C TYR A 137 -3.98 -11.26 -7.76
N ALA A 138 -5.18 -11.84 -7.68
CA ALA A 138 -6.45 -11.12 -7.74
C ALA A 138 -6.97 -10.73 -6.35
N SER A 139 -6.32 -11.12 -5.26
CA SER A 139 -6.78 -10.87 -3.89
C SER A 139 -6.21 -9.58 -3.29
N GLU A 140 -7.01 -8.84 -2.51
CA GLU A 140 -6.54 -7.68 -1.72
C GLU A 140 -5.41 -8.09 -0.75
N PHE A 141 -5.43 -9.33 -0.26
CA PHE A 141 -4.40 -9.88 0.62
C PHE A 141 -3.00 -9.79 -0.01
N PHE A 142 -2.88 -10.05 -1.33
CA PHE A 142 -1.61 -9.91 -2.06
C PHE A 142 -1.06 -8.51 -2.04
N TYR A 143 -1.92 -7.53 -2.29
CA TYR A 143 -1.50 -6.14 -2.32
C TYR A 143 -1.16 -5.63 -0.92
N ARG A 144 -1.86 -6.08 0.13
CA ARG A 144 -1.54 -5.74 1.53
C ARG A 144 -0.19 -6.30 1.97
N VAL A 145 0.08 -7.58 1.71
CA VAL A 145 1.39 -8.19 2.03
C VAL A 145 2.51 -7.52 1.23
N SER A 146 2.29 -7.25 -0.06
CA SER A 146 3.25 -6.54 -0.91
C SER A 146 3.51 -5.13 -0.38
N ALA A 147 2.47 -4.40 0.02
CA ALA A 147 2.57 -3.06 0.56
C ALA A 147 3.38 -3.03 1.87
N ALA A 148 3.15 -3.98 2.76
CA ALA A 148 3.91 -4.11 4.01
C ALA A 148 5.39 -4.38 3.76
N ASP A 149 5.71 -5.35 2.88
CA ASP A 149 7.10 -5.70 2.54
C ASP A 149 7.83 -4.54 1.84
N ILE A 150 7.18 -3.86 0.88
CA ILE A 150 7.71 -2.64 0.25
C ILE A 150 8.02 -1.59 1.31
N ALA A 151 7.06 -1.29 2.17
CA ALA A 151 7.19 -0.23 3.17
C ALA A 151 8.33 -0.54 4.15
N LEU A 152 8.42 -1.78 4.66
CA LEU A 152 9.49 -2.20 5.57
C LEU A 152 10.87 -2.15 4.91
N ARG A 153 11.01 -2.64 3.66
CA ARG A 153 12.28 -2.59 2.93
C ARG A 153 12.75 -1.17 2.65
N GLU A 154 11.83 -0.25 2.35
CA GLU A 154 12.20 1.15 2.19
C GLU A 154 12.74 1.76 3.49
N MET A 155 12.23 1.30 4.64
CA MET A 155 12.65 1.80 5.95
C MET A 155 13.87 1.09 6.52
N SER A 156 14.25 -0.08 6.01
CA SER A 156 15.52 -0.72 6.35
C SER A 156 16.73 0.11 5.93
N ARG A 157 16.55 1.07 5.01
CA ARG A 157 17.52 2.15 4.73
C ARG A 157 17.84 3.03 5.95
N VAL A 158 17.06 2.92 7.03
CA VAL A 158 17.26 3.58 8.33
C VAL A 158 17.56 2.56 9.44
N ASN A 159 18.08 1.38 9.08
CA ASN A 159 18.38 0.26 9.99
C ASN A 159 17.15 -0.20 10.81
N ASP A 160 15.96 -0.19 10.21
CA ASP A 160 14.69 -0.67 10.80
C ASP A 160 14.26 0.00 12.12
N ASP A 161 14.79 1.19 12.41
CA ASP A 161 14.49 1.91 13.64
C ASP A 161 13.33 2.91 13.45
N PHE A 162 12.12 2.48 13.81
CA PHE A 162 10.92 3.31 13.80
C PHE A 162 11.01 4.55 14.71
N VAL A 163 11.86 4.55 15.75
CA VAL A 163 12.11 5.73 16.59
C VAL A 163 12.90 6.77 15.79
N GLN A 164 13.93 6.34 15.06
CA GLN A 164 14.67 7.23 14.17
C GLN A 164 13.80 7.74 13.02
N LEU A 165 12.96 6.90 12.43
CA LEU A 165 12.03 7.33 11.38
C LEU A 165 11.05 8.39 11.90
N ALA A 166 10.42 8.17 13.05
CA ALA A 166 9.55 9.15 13.70
C ALA A 166 10.29 10.48 13.94
N ARG A 167 11.55 10.42 14.39
CA ARG A 167 12.39 11.61 14.58
C ARG A 167 12.67 12.34 13.27
N LYS A 168 13.03 11.62 12.20
CA LYS A 168 13.28 12.20 10.88
C LYS A 168 12.03 12.83 10.27
N LEU A 169 10.86 12.20 10.40
CA LEU A 169 9.57 12.76 9.98
C LEU A 169 9.25 14.06 10.72
N ARG A 170 9.48 14.10 12.04
CA ARG A 170 9.32 15.32 12.82
C ARG A 170 10.27 16.43 12.37
N GLN A 171 11.51 16.10 12.04
CA GLN A 171 12.52 17.07 11.60
C GLN A 171 12.27 17.59 10.18
N SER A 172 11.83 16.74 9.26
CA SER A 172 11.67 17.07 7.84
C SER A 172 10.31 17.70 7.52
N SER A 173 9.21 17.14 8.02
CA SER A 173 7.84 17.57 7.69
C SER A 173 7.05 18.09 8.89
N GLY A 174 7.63 18.11 10.09
CA GLY A 174 6.93 18.47 11.33
C GLY A 174 5.92 17.42 11.81
N ARG A 175 5.84 16.23 11.18
CA ARG A 175 4.86 15.19 11.55
C ARG A 175 5.17 14.65 12.94
N ARG A 176 4.16 14.64 13.82
CA ARG A 176 4.23 13.96 15.11
C ARG A 176 3.55 12.61 15.00
N ILE A 177 4.32 11.53 15.01
CA ILE A 177 3.84 10.16 14.99
C ILE A 177 4.73 9.31 15.87
N THR A 178 4.17 8.32 16.56
CA THR A 178 4.95 7.43 17.42
C THR A 178 5.56 6.28 16.62
N ALA A 179 6.68 5.74 17.10
CA ALA A 179 7.29 4.53 16.53
C ALA A 179 6.32 3.34 16.56
N ARG A 180 5.51 3.20 17.62
CA ARG A 180 4.47 2.16 17.73
C ARG A 180 3.41 2.30 16.65
N THR A 181 2.94 3.53 16.39
CA THR A 181 1.98 3.79 15.32
C THR A 181 2.59 3.45 13.97
N LEU A 182 3.80 3.94 13.67
CA LEU A 182 4.50 3.63 12.42
C LEU A 182 4.64 2.13 12.20
N ARG A 183 5.16 1.40 13.20
CA ARG A 183 5.29 -0.06 13.15
C ARG A 183 3.97 -0.71 12.74
N ARG A 184 2.88 -0.37 13.43
CA ARG A 184 1.55 -0.94 13.17
C ARG A 184 1.07 -0.70 11.73
N VAL A 185 1.15 0.53 11.21
CA VAL A 185 0.68 0.82 9.83
C VAL A 185 1.59 0.20 8.76
N PHE A 186 2.88 0.02 9.05
CA PHE A 186 3.81 -0.63 8.13
C PHE A 186 3.57 -2.14 8.08
N GLU A 187 3.41 -2.77 9.23
CA GLU A 187 3.15 -4.21 9.34
C GLU A 187 1.76 -4.61 8.80
N SER A 188 0.74 -3.73 8.89
CA SER A 188 -0.62 -4.06 8.43
C SER A 188 -0.81 -4.01 6.90
N GLY A 189 0.09 -3.34 6.18
CA GLY A 189 -0.05 -3.10 4.74
C GLY A 189 -1.05 -2.00 4.35
N ASP A 190 -1.75 -1.38 5.32
CA ASP A 190 -2.79 -0.36 5.08
C ASP A 190 -2.22 1.06 5.08
N LEU A 191 -0.96 1.19 4.68
CA LEU A 191 -0.24 2.45 4.71
C LEU A 191 -0.83 3.43 3.69
N GLN A 192 -1.19 4.63 4.14
CA GLN A 192 -1.55 5.72 3.24
C GLN A 192 -0.35 6.11 2.38
N LEU A 193 -0.56 6.28 1.08
CA LEU A 193 0.51 6.66 0.15
C LEU A 193 1.14 8.00 0.55
N ALA A 194 0.35 8.96 1.03
CA ALA A 194 0.85 10.23 1.55
C ALA A 194 1.87 10.06 2.69
N LEU A 195 1.61 9.14 3.63
CA LEU A 195 2.55 8.83 4.70
C LEU A 195 3.80 8.12 4.17
N LEU A 196 3.65 7.22 3.19
CA LEU A 196 4.80 6.62 2.53
C LEU A 196 5.69 7.68 1.86
N LEU A 197 5.11 8.63 1.13
CA LEU A 197 5.85 9.73 0.49
C LEU A 197 6.62 10.58 1.52
N GLU A 198 5.99 10.92 2.66
CA GLU A 198 6.66 11.58 3.78
C GLU A 198 7.86 10.76 4.28
N CYS A 199 7.68 9.44 4.44
CA CYS A 199 8.76 8.54 4.87
C CYS A 199 9.88 8.45 3.83
N LEU A 200 9.57 8.30 2.54
CA LEU A 200 10.56 8.24 1.46
C LEU A 200 11.39 9.53 1.40
N CYS A 201 10.74 10.70 1.56
CA CYS A 201 11.43 11.98 1.70
C CYS A 201 12.39 11.99 2.90
N ALA A 202 11.89 11.60 4.08
CA ALA A 202 12.66 11.58 5.33
C ALA A 202 13.90 10.66 5.25
N VAL A 203 13.83 9.59 4.46
CA VAL A 203 14.93 8.63 4.27
C VAL A 203 15.72 8.86 3.00
N ARG A 204 15.39 9.89 2.20
CA ARG A 204 16.00 10.20 0.91
C ARG A 204 15.98 9.01 -0.05
N SER A 205 14.87 8.27 -0.09
CA SER A 205 14.74 7.11 -0.96
C SER A 205 14.44 7.53 -2.41
N PRO A 206 15.24 7.07 -3.40
CA PRO A 206 15.00 7.34 -4.82
C PRO A 206 13.93 6.42 -5.42
N SER A 207 13.29 5.57 -4.61
CA SER A 207 12.46 4.47 -5.12
C SER A 207 11.19 4.91 -5.86
N LEU A 208 10.82 6.19 -5.87
CA LEU A 208 9.70 6.70 -6.67
C LEU A 208 10.10 7.78 -7.69
N GLU A 209 11.38 7.97 -7.99
CA GLU A 209 11.85 9.00 -8.96
C GLU A 209 11.15 8.93 -10.33
N ARG A 210 10.65 7.76 -10.74
CA ARG A 210 9.86 7.62 -11.98
C ARG A 210 8.48 8.31 -11.92
N TYR A 211 7.94 8.49 -10.73
CA TYR A 211 6.58 8.93 -10.45
C TYR A 211 6.51 10.27 -9.74
N ILE A 212 7.53 10.60 -8.94
CA ILE A 212 7.67 11.86 -8.24
C ILE A 212 9.14 12.13 -7.95
N ASP A 213 9.58 13.34 -8.27
CA ASP A 213 10.96 13.76 -8.05
C ASP A 213 11.22 14.13 -6.58
N MET A 214 12.45 13.89 -6.12
CA MET A 214 12.86 14.22 -4.75
C MET A 214 12.75 15.71 -4.43
N GLU A 215 12.92 16.59 -5.42
CA GLU A 215 12.74 18.03 -5.25
C GLU A 215 11.30 18.42 -4.91
N GLU A 216 10.32 17.73 -5.51
CA GLU A 216 8.90 17.92 -5.19
C GLU A 216 8.60 17.48 -3.75
N LEU A 217 9.16 16.34 -3.33
CA LEU A 217 9.01 15.85 -1.96
C LEU A 217 9.67 16.81 -0.94
N ASP A 218 10.85 17.34 -1.24
CA ASP A 218 11.54 18.32 -0.40
C ASP A 218 10.76 19.66 -0.32
N ALA A 219 10.10 20.06 -1.41
CA ALA A 219 9.20 21.22 -1.41
C ALA A 219 7.96 20.98 -0.54
N ALA A 220 7.34 19.79 -0.64
CA ALA A 220 6.21 19.41 0.20
C ALA A 220 6.59 19.36 1.69
N ALA A 221 7.78 18.82 2.01
CA ALA A 221 8.30 18.75 3.38
C ALA A 221 8.48 20.13 4.02
N ARG A 222 9.14 21.05 3.30
CA ARG A 222 9.35 22.44 3.78
C ARG A 222 8.02 23.16 4.04
N GLU A 223 7.04 22.98 3.16
CA GLU A 223 5.73 23.60 3.34
C GLU A 223 4.96 23.00 4.52
N SER A 224 4.90 21.67 4.64
CA SER A 224 4.24 21.01 5.78
C SER A 224 4.91 21.39 7.09
N LEU A 225 6.24 21.53 7.12
CA LEU A 225 6.97 22.00 8.29
C LEU A 225 6.59 23.44 8.65
N ALA A 226 6.48 24.34 7.66
CA ALA A 226 6.04 25.72 7.87
C ALA A 226 4.60 25.76 8.43
N GLN A 227 3.67 25.02 7.80
CA GLN A 227 2.27 24.95 8.23
C GLN A 227 2.13 24.39 9.66
N ARG A 228 2.81 23.29 9.96
CA ARG A 228 2.72 22.63 11.28
C ARG A 228 3.48 23.39 12.37
N SER A 229 4.44 24.23 12.01
CA SER A 229 5.11 25.17 12.93
C SER A 229 4.26 26.40 13.23
N GLN A 230 3.39 26.81 12.31
CA GLN A 230 2.48 27.95 12.46
C GLN A 230 1.16 27.61 13.16
N SER A 231 0.74 26.33 13.17
CA SER A 231 -0.42 25.89 13.95
C SER A 231 -0.22 26.23 15.43
N PRO A 232 -1.07 27.10 16.03
CA PRO A 232 -0.94 27.45 17.44
C PRO A 232 -1.02 26.18 18.28
N LYS A 233 -0.25 26.11 19.36
CA LYS A 233 -0.65 25.27 20.50
C LYS A 233 -2.05 25.78 20.87
N THR A 234 -3.11 25.04 20.57
CA THR A 234 -4.38 25.21 21.25
C THR A 234 -4.04 25.14 22.73
N SER A 235 -4.12 26.31 23.36
CA SER A 235 -4.06 26.49 24.80
C SER A 235 -5.05 25.52 25.41
N ASP A 236 -4.51 24.58 26.19
CA ASP A 236 -5.28 23.80 27.14
C ASP A 236 -6.10 24.77 28.01
N GLN A 237 -7.42 24.61 27.97
CA GLN A 237 -8.33 24.91 29.06
C GLN A 237 -9.12 23.65 29.34
#